data_AF-A0A6I5EHA0-F1
#
_entry.id   AF-A0A6I5EHA0-F1
#
_cell.length_a   1.000
_cell.length_b   1.000
_cell.length_c   1.000
_cell.angle_alpha   90.00
_cell.angle_beta   90.00
_cell.angle_gamma   90.00
#
_symmetry.space_group_name_H-M   'P 1'
#
loop_
_entity.id
_entity.type
_entity.pdbx_description
1 polymer ?
#
loop_
_entity_poly.entity_id
_entity_poly.type
_entity_poly.pdbx_seq_one_letter_code
_entity_poly.pdbx_strand_id
1 'polypeptide(L)'
;MDSPDESLQACADSWNDGNANKESVASISTAAQAENPTAYVHVGFSSVFPDKCMITVANPSTMYAQQYLQGGGGEWSLAPAWTGSVNDLDGSTLPWNARMAQDGTIIVL
;
A
#
# COMPACT_ATOMS: atom_id res chain seq x y z
N MET A 1 -16.37 -12.08 -15.23
CA MET A 1 -16.53 -11.01 -14.24
C MET A 1 -15.53 -11.35 -13.17
N ASP A 2 -14.38 -10.68 -13.15
CA ASP A 2 -13.42 -10.86 -12.08
C ASP A 2 -14.05 -10.41 -10.77
N SER A 3 -13.89 -11.22 -9.74
CA SER A 3 -14.35 -10.90 -8.40
C SER A 3 -13.54 -9.71 -7.87
N PRO A 4 -14.10 -8.84 -7.00
CA PRO A 4 -13.37 -7.75 -6.39
C PRO A 4 -12.05 -8.21 -5.77
N ASP A 5 -12.05 -9.38 -5.12
CA ASP A 5 -10.87 -9.96 -4.48
C ASP A 5 -9.77 -10.37 -5.49
N GLU A 6 -10.14 -10.85 -6.69
CA GLU A 6 -9.18 -11.18 -7.75
C GLU A 6 -8.50 -9.91 -8.29
N SER A 7 -9.25 -8.82 -8.39
CA SER A 7 -8.72 -7.53 -8.86
C SER A 7 -7.77 -6.89 -7.83
N LEU A 8 -8.10 -7.01 -6.53
CA LEU A 8 -7.24 -6.56 -5.45
C LEU A 8 -5.96 -7.42 -5.36
N GLN A 9 -6.08 -8.73 -5.52
CA GLN A 9 -4.93 -9.63 -5.56
C GLN A 9 -4.00 -9.28 -6.73
N ALA A 10 -4.55 -9.01 -7.93
CA ALA A 10 -3.75 -8.57 -9.08
C ALA A 10 -2.98 -7.26 -8.83
N CYS A 11 -3.57 -6.32 -8.08
CA CYS A 11 -2.87 -5.09 -7.67
C CYS A 11 -1.71 -5.39 -6.70
N ALA A 12 -1.93 -6.27 -5.73
CA ALA A 12 -0.87 -6.69 -4.80
C ALA A 12 0.25 -7.44 -5.53
N ASP A 13 -0.08 -8.34 -6.45
CA ASP A 13 0.90 -9.08 -7.26
C ASP A 13 1.71 -8.13 -8.15
N SER A 14 1.05 -7.17 -8.81
CA SER A 14 1.72 -6.12 -9.59
C SER A 14 2.67 -5.29 -8.74
N TRP A 15 2.32 -4.95 -7.50
CA TRP A 15 3.24 -4.29 -6.57
C TRP A 15 4.42 -5.17 -6.22
N ASN A 16 4.15 -6.43 -5.88
CA ASN A 16 5.14 -7.40 -5.43
C ASN A 16 6.21 -7.66 -6.49
N ASP A 17 5.82 -7.70 -7.75
CA ASP A 17 6.72 -7.96 -8.89
C ASP A 17 7.31 -6.66 -9.49
N GLY A 18 6.57 -5.56 -9.42
CA GLY A 18 6.85 -4.34 -10.16
C GLY A 18 7.48 -3.19 -9.38
N ASN A 19 7.48 -3.22 -8.04
CA ASN A 19 8.03 -2.13 -7.24
C ASN A 19 9.42 -2.46 -6.67
N ALA A 20 10.46 -1.89 -7.28
CA ALA A 20 11.85 -2.03 -6.83
C ALA A 20 12.16 -1.34 -5.49
N ASN A 21 11.30 -0.43 -5.01
CA ASN A 21 11.50 0.30 -3.76
C ASN A 21 10.73 -0.31 -2.56
N LYS A 22 10.01 -1.43 -2.76
CA LYS A 22 9.09 -1.96 -1.74
C LYS A 22 9.77 -2.28 -0.40
N GLU A 23 11.03 -2.69 -0.39
CA GLU A 23 11.81 -2.94 0.82
C GLU A 23 12.03 -1.66 1.65
N SER A 24 12.35 -0.54 0.99
CA SER A 24 12.46 0.76 1.66
C SER A 24 11.11 1.18 2.24
N VAL A 25 10.00 0.96 1.51
CA VAL A 25 8.64 1.24 2.00
C VAL A 25 8.35 0.40 3.24
N ALA A 26 8.70 -0.89 3.22
CA ALA A 26 8.58 -1.79 4.35
C ALA A 26 9.37 -1.27 5.56
N SER A 27 10.61 -0.83 5.34
CA SER A 27 11.45 -0.30 6.40
C SER A 27 10.80 0.92 7.08
N ILE A 28 10.24 1.86 6.32
CA ILE A 28 9.54 3.03 6.87
C ILE A 28 8.26 2.61 7.60
N SER A 29 7.53 1.66 7.01
CA SER A 29 6.27 1.18 7.52
C SER A 29 6.44 0.35 8.80
N THR A 30 7.62 -0.23 9.02
CA THR A 30 7.93 -1.09 10.16
C THR A 30 8.98 -0.51 11.13
N ALA A 31 9.62 0.62 10.80
CA ALA A 31 10.78 1.18 11.51
C ALA A 31 10.60 1.40 13.02
N ALA A 32 9.37 1.64 13.49
CA ALA A 32 9.08 1.87 14.91
C ALA A 32 8.55 0.63 15.65
N GLN A 33 8.45 -0.52 14.97
CA GLN A 33 7.66 -1.66 15.44
C GLN A 33 8.56 -2.82 15.83
N ALA A 34 9.15 -2.73 17.02
CA ALA A 34 10.06 -3.74 17.55
C ALA A 34 9.39 -5.10 17.85
N GLU A 35 8.05 -5.17 17.96
CA GLU A 35 7.36 -6.41 18.39
C GLU A 35 6.00 -6.70 17.73
N ASN A 36 5.41 -5.78 16.96
CA ASN A 36 4.11 -6.02 16.33
C ASN A 36 3.94 -5.21 15.02
N PRO A 37 4.09 -5.85 13.83
CA PRO A 37 4.02 -5.19 12.53
C PRO A 37 2.57 -4.79 12.23
N THR A 38 2.16 -3.65 12.76
CA THR A 38 0.82 -3.06 12.56
C THR A 38 0.90 -1.93 11.54
N ALA A 39 1.72 -2.11 10.49
CA ALA A 39 1.58 -1.30 9.29
C ALA A 39 0.27 -1.70 8.63
N TYR A 40 -0.70 -0.78 8.57
CA TYR A 40 -1.95 -1.05 7.88
C TYR A 40 -1.75 -0.80 6.39
N VAL A 41 -2.12 -1.79 5.59
CA VAL A 41 -2.07 -1.68 4.13
C VAL A 41 -3.48 -1.72 3.60
N HIS A 42 -3.76 -0.78 2.71
CA HIS A 42 -4.93 -0.83 1.87
C HIS A 42 -4.49 -1.01 0.42
N VAL A 43 -4.99 -2.07 -0.20
CA VAL A 43 -4.92 -2.29 -1.65
C VAL A 43 -6.26 -1.90 -2.23
N GLY A 44 -6.25 -1.04 -3.24
CA GLY A 44 -7.46 -0.60 -3.91
C GLY A 44 -7.17 0.04 -5.25
N PHE A 45 -8.15 0.80 -5.74
CA PHE A 45 -8.05 1.56 -6.98
C PHE A 45 -8.09 3.05 -6.66
N SER A 46 -7.40 3.86 -7.47
CA SER A 46 -7.45 5.30 -7.31
C SER A 46 -8.85 5.84 -7.62
N SER A 47 -9.36 6.75 -6.79
CA SER A 47 -10.61 7.46 -7.09
C SER A 47 -10.49 8.42 -8.27
N VAL A 48 -9.27 8.87 -8.58
CA VAL A 48 -8.96 9.78 -9.69
C VAL A 48 -8.68 9.00 -10.98
N PHE A 49 -8.03 7.84 -10.86
CA PHE A 49 -7.72 6.94 -11.97
C PHE A 49 -8.26 5.53 -11.65
N PRO A 50 -9.55 5.27 -11.89
CA PRO A 50 -10.23 4.04 -11.41
C PRO A 50 -9.66 2.73 -11.94
N ASP A 51 -8.90 2.76 -13.02
CA ASP A 51 -8.21 1.60 -13.60
C ASP A 51 -6.81 1.36 -13.00
N LYS A 52 -6.32 2.25 -12.13
CA LYS A 52 -4.99 2.18 -11.55
C LYS A 52 -5.02 1.70 -10.12
N CYS A 53 -4.20 0.69 -9.85
CA CYS A 53 -3.96 0.22 -8.50
C CYS A 53 -3.37 1.33 -7.63
N MET A 54 -3.80 1.39 -6.39
CA MET A 54 -3.30 2.29 -5.37
C MET A 54 -2.98 1.48 -4.12
N ILE A 55 -1.74 1.62 -3.63
CA ILE A 55 -1.31 1.05 -2.36
C ILE A 55 -1.22 2.20 -1.36
N THR A 56 -2.00 2.12 -0.29
CA THR A 56 -1.84 3.00 0.87
C THR A 56 -1.16 2.22 1.98
N VAL A 57 -0.08 2.76 2.52
CA VAL A 57 0.62 2.19 3.67
C VAL A 57 0.62 3.20 4.80
N ALA A 58 0.21 2.77 5.99
CA ALA A 58 0.08 3.62 7.16
C ALA A 58 0.79 2.97 8.36
N ASN A 59 1.62 3.74 9.05
CA ASN A 59 2.23 3.34 10.30
C ASN A 59 1.74 4.26 11.44
N PRO A 60 0.80 3.79 12.28
CA PRO A 60 0.27 4.57 13.39
C PRO A 60 1.32 4.94 14.43
N SER A 61 2.35 4.11 14.62
CA SER A 61 3.40 4.35 15.62
C SER A 61 4.28 5.55 15.27
N THR A 62 4.49 5.80 13.97
CA THR A 62 5.22 6.98 13.47
C THR A 62 4.29 8.08 13.00
N MET A 63 2.98 7.87 13.06
CA MET A 63 1.94 8.75 12.52
C MET A 63 2.13 9.07 11.03
N TYR A 64 2.84 8.22 10.29
CA TYR A 64 3.24 8.47 8.91
C TYR A 64 2.48 7.57 7.93
N ALA A 65 2.07 8.14 6.81
CA ALA A 65 1.35 7.47 5.74
C ALA A 65 1.93 7.80 4.37
N GLN A 66 1.83 6.83 3.45
CA GLN A 66 2.26 6.95 2.07
C GLN A 66 1.23 6.33 1.15
N GLN A 67 1.05 6.93 -0.02
CA GLN A 67 0.26 6.36 -1.10
C GLN A 67 1.10 6.24 -2.36
N TYR A 68 0.99 5.08 -2.99
CA TYR A 68 1.65 4.78 -4.25
C TYR A 68 0.56 4.52 -5.28
N LEU A 69 0.75 5.08 -6.47
CA LEU A 69 -0.16 4.92 -7.60
C LEU A 69 0.58 4.15 -8.70
N GLN A 70 -0.11 3.16 -9.27
CA GLN A 70 0.40 2.44 -10.43
C GLN A 70 0.43 3.36 -11.67
N GLY A 71 1.56 3.35 -12.36
CA GLY A 71 1.74 4.09 -13.61
C GLY A 71 1.00 3.49 -14.80
N GLY A 72 1.07 4.17 -15.95
CA GLY A 72 0.35 3.80 -17.16
C GLY A 72 0.69 2.42 -17.73
N GLY A 73 1.92 1.92 -17.51
CA GLY A 73 2.41 0.62 -17.97
C GLY A 73 2.38 -0.51 -16.94
N GLY A 74 1.73 -0.30 -15.77
CA GLY A 74 1.77 -1.25 -14.65
C GLY A 74 3.00 -1.10 -13.75
N GLU A 75 3.93 -0.22 -14.10
CA GLU A 75 5.10 0.14 -13.30
C GLU A 75 4.70 0.92 -12.05
N TRP A 76 5.46 0.73 -10.97
CA TRP A 76 5.26 1.46 -9.72
C TRP A 76 6.29 2.56 -9.55
N SER A 77 5.84 3.72 -9.09
CA SER A 77 6.74 4.83 -8.77
C SER A 77 7.64 4.47 -7.59
N LEU A 78 8.93 4.82 -7.70
CA LEU A 78 9.90 4.70 -6.60
C LEU A 78 9.55 5.66 -5.45
N ALA A 79 8.98 6.82 -5.77
CA ALA A 79 8.52 7.78 -4.80
C ALA A 79 7.00 7.66 -4.58
N PRO A 80 6.52 7.88 -3.35
CA PRO A 80 5.09 7.95 -3.11
C PRO A 80 4.44 9.10 -3.90
N ALA A 81 3.24 8.85 -4.42
CA ALA A 81 2.40 9.87 -5.02
C ALA A 81 1.89 10.87 -3.97
N TRP A 82 1.79 10.43 -2.71
CA TRP A 82 1.45 11.27 -1.57
C TRP A 82 2.09 10.75 -0.28
N THR A 83 2.46 11.69 0.59
CA THR A 83 2.93 11.41 1.96
C THR A 83 2.25 12.35 2.93
N GLY A 84 1.85 11.86 4.09
CA GLY A 84 1.25 12.70 5.12
C GLY A 84 1.05 11.96 6.43
N SER A 85 0.14 12.47 7.26
CA SER A 85 -0.17 11.82 8.52
C SER A 85 -1.15 10.66 8.31
N VAL A 86 -1.05 9.63 9.15
CA VAL A 86 -2.12 8.61 9.25
C VAL A 86 -3.49 9.21 9.60
N ASN A 87 -3.53 10.38 10.23
CA ASN A 87 -4.77 11.10 10.52
C ASN A 87 -5.39 11.78 9.29
N ASP A 88 -4.58 12.04 8.26
CA ASP A 88 -5.03 12.62 6.99
C ASP A 88 -5.62 11.56 6.07
N LEU A 89 -5.28 10.29 6.32
CA LEU A 89 -6.01 9.17 5.73
C LEU A 89 -7.37 9.15 6.42
N ASP A 90 -8.45 9.31 5.65
CA ASP A 90 -9.80 9.19 6.19
C ASP A 90 -10.04 7.74 6.65
N GLY A 91 -9.64 7.44 7.89
CA GLY A 91 -9.61 6.09 8.47
C GLY A 91 -10.99 5.47 8.65
N SER A 92 -12.06 6.19 8.31
CA SER A 92 -13.43 5.66 8.25
C SER A 92 -13.77 5.02 6.89
N THR A 93 -12.90 5.15 5.86
CA THR A 93 -13.21 4.80 4.46
C THR A 93 -12.28 3.80 3.78
N LEU A 94 -11.06 3.55 4.30
CA LEU A 94 -10.16 2.56 3.71
C LEU A 94 -10.26 1.21 4.44
N PRO A 95 -10.76 0.14 3.80
CA PRO A 95 -10.67 -1.19 4.38
C PRO A 95 -9.21 -1.60 4.44
N TRP A 96 -8.64 -1.74 5.64
CA TRP A 96 -7.30 -2.30 5.85
C TRP A 96 -7.32 -3.79 5.51
N ASN A 97 -7.23 -4.07 4.22
CA ASN A 97 -7.48 -5.37 3.59
C ASN A 97 -6.18 -6.11 3.25
N ALA A 98 -5.03 -5.60 3.69
CA ALA A 98 -3.75 -6.24 3.46
C ALA A 98 -2.77 -5.97 4.59
N ARG A 99 -1.69 -6.76 4.58
CA ARG A 99 -0.50 -6.57 5.41
C ARG A 99 0.76 -6.51 4.55
N MET A 100 1.79 -5.85 5.07
CA MET A 100 3.12 -5.79 4.45
C MET A 100 4.10 -6.67 5.23
N ALA A 101 4.80 -7.55 4.52
CA ALA A 101 5.93 -8.29 5.05
C ALA A 101 7.18 -7.39 5.16
N GLN A 102 8.21 -7.85 5.88
CA GLN A 102 9.44 -7.06 6.11
C GLN A 102 10.21 -6.71 4.84
N ASP A 103 10.05 -7.51 3.78
CA ASP A 103 10.64 -7.29 2.46
C ASP A 103 9.80 -6.37 1.56
N GLY A 104 8.67 -5.86 2.05
CA GLY A 104 7.75 -5.00 1.31
C GLY A 104 6.70 -5.73 0.49
N THR A 105 6.66 -7.06 0.57
CA THR A 105 5.63 -7.88 -0.08
C THR A 105 4.27 -7.64 0.57
N ILE A 106 3.25 -7.37 -0.24
CA ILE A 106 1.87 -7.17 0.18
C ILE A 106 1.12 -8.50 0.12
N ILE A 107 0.36 -8.79 1.18
CA ILE A 107 -0.49 -9.97 1.31
C ILE A 107 -1.90 -9.49 1.61
N VAL A 108 -2.84 -9.70 0.68
CA VAL A 108 -4.28 -9.41 0.85
C VAL A 108 -4.88 -10.39 1.88
N LEU A 109 -5.82 -9.92 2.71
CA LEU A 109 -6.41 -10.64 3.86
C LEU A 109 -7.83 -11.14 3.59
#